data_AF-A0A0J6B6J9-F1
#
_entry.id   AF-A0A0J6B6J9-F1
#
_cell.length_a   1.000
_cell.length_b   1.000
_cell.length_c   1.000
_cell.angle_alpha   90.00
_cell.angle_beta   90.00
_cell.angle_gamma   90.00
#
_symmetry.space_group_name_H-M   'P 1'
#
loop_
_entity.id
_entity.type
_entity.pdbx_description
1 polymer ?
#
loop_
_entity_poly.entity_id
_entity_poly.type
_entity_poly.pdbx_seq_one_letter_code
_entity_poly.pdbx_strand_id
1 'polypeptide(L)'
;MEEVAPLSRPPTDLLGDGLRLRWRPFSFALPRSLITALGAISERRGWLLRLERADGAVGWGEAAPLDGQLEPLQGAIDQLGSGSDAVALERLLAAGCLPGRSRSPSG
;
A
#
# COMPACT_ATOMS: atom_id res chain seq x y z
N MET A 1 16.01 9.25 -44.49
CA MET A 1 16.38 8.45 -43.31
C MET A 1 16.09 9.34 -42.12
N GLU A 2 14.85 9.30 -41.63
CA GLU A 2 14.39 10.15 -40.53
C GLU A 2 14.88 9.51 -39.23
N GLU A 3 15.86 10.13 -38.60
CA GLU A 3 16.34 9.75 -37.28
C GLU A 3 15.28 10.19 -36.26
N VAL A 4 14.48 9.24 -35.78
CA VAL A 4 13.51 9.47 -34.72
C VAL A 4 14.30 9.69 -33.43
N ALA A 5 14.48 10.96 -33.05
CA ALA A 5 15.04 11.34 -31.77
C ALA A 5 14.28 10.60 -30.65
N PRO A 6 14.98 10.01 -29.65
CA PRO A 6 14.27 9.38 -28.54
C PRO A 6 13.41 10.46 -27.89
N LEU A 7 12.12 10.15 -27.70
CA LEU A 7 11.20 10.96 -26.89
C LEU A 7 11.87 11.20 -25.55
N SER A 8 12.46 12.40 -25.39
CA SER A 8 13.04 12.85 -24.14
C SER A 8 11.94 12.77 -23.10
N ARG A 9 12.05 11.81 -22.18
CA ARG A 9 11.20 11.75 -21.00
C ARG A 9 11.31 13.11 -20.32
N PRO A 10 10.20 13.83 -20.06
CA PRO A 10 10.30 15.09 -19.36
C PRO A 10 10.98 14.85 -18.01
N PRO A 11 11.82 15.78 -17.53
CA PRO A 11 12.45 15.67 -16.21
C PRO A 11 11.34 15.52 -15.16
N THR A 12 11.39 14.43 -14.41
CA THR A 12 10.36 14.03 -13.42
C THR A 12 10.20 15.05 -12.29
N ASP A 13 11.13 15.97 -12.11
CA ASP A 13 11.30 16.67 -10.83
C ASP A 13 10.50 17.98 -10.66
N LEU A 14 9.49 18.28 -11.50
CA LEU A 14 8.88 19.64 -11.52
C LEU A 14 7.37 19.75 -11.22
N LEU A 15 6.67 18.68 -10.88
CA LEU A 15 5.28 18.75 -10.42
C LEU A 15 5.10 17.74 -9.29
N GLY A 16 5.09 18.22 -8.04
CA GLY A 16 5.08 17.42 -6.82
C GLY A 16 4.71 15.94 -6.99
N ASP A 17 5.69 15.07 -6.81
CA ASP A 17 5.61 13.60 -6.99
C ASP A 17 4.74 12.89 -5.96
N GLY A 18 3.82 13.62 -5.33
CA GLY A 18 2.96 13.12 -4.28
C GLY A 18 2.12 11.94 -4.75
N LEU A 19 2.22 10.83 -4.03
CA LEU A 19 1.33 9.71 -4.17
C LEU A 19 0.00 10.01 -3.48
N ARG A 20 -1.08 9.79 -4.23
CA ARG A 20 -2.44 9.78 -3.72
C ARG A 20 -2.90 8.35 -3.47
N LEU A 21 -3.09 8.01 -2.20
CA LEU A 21 -3.66 6.74 -1.78
C LEU A 21 -5.19 6.81 -1.77
N ARG A 22 -5.83 5.80 -2.35
CA ARG A 22 -7.25 5.47 -2.13
C ARG A 22 -7.34 4.02 -1.70
N TRP A 23 -8.34 3.69 -0.89
CA TRP A 23 -8.55 2.32 -0.44
C TRP A 23 -10.03 1.95 -0.41
N ARG A 24 -10.32 0.65 -0.52
CA ARG A 24 -11.67 0.10 -0.38
C ARG A 24 -11.64 -1.20 0.42
N PRO A 25 -12.46 -1.35 1.47
CA PRO A 25 -12.58 -2.62 2.18
C PRO A 25 -13.20 -3.68 1.26
N PHE A 26 -12.85 -4.94 1.48
CA PHE A 26 -13.48 -6.09 0.86
C PHE A 26 -13.71 -7.20 1.89
N SER A 27 -14.66 -8.07 1.57
CA SER A 27 -14.84 -9.35 2.26
C SER A 27 -15.31 -10.40 1.27
N PHE A 28 -14.82 -11.63 1.41
CA PHE A 28 -15.35 -12.78 0.67
C PHE A 28 -15.20 -14.08 1.46
N ALA A 29 -16.16 -14.98 1.28
CA ALA A 29 -16.10 -16.31 1.87
C ALA A 29 -15.03 -17.17 1.17
N LEU A 30 -14.24 -17.91 1.96
CA LEU A 30 -13.30 -18.88 1.42
C LEU A 30 -14.06 -20.10 0.90
N PRO A 31 -13.67 -20.68 -0.25
CA PRO A 31 -14.31 -21.89 -0.78
C PRO A 31 -14.24 -23.09 0.18
N ARG A 32 -13.22 -23.11 1.05
CA ARG A 32 -13.05 -24.07 2.15
C ARG A 32 -12.45 -23.33 3.33
N SER A 33 -12.92 -23.63 4.54
CA SER A 33 -12.35 -23.04 5.75
C SER A 33 -10.89 -23.44 5.92
N LEU A 34 -10.05 -22.46 6.24
CA LEU A 34 -8.66 -22.68 6.63
C LEU A 34 -8.61 -23.00 8.12
N ILE A 35 -8.12 -24.18 8.49
CA ILE A 35 -8.00 -24.59 9.89
C ILE A 35 -6.63 -24.15 10.41
N THR A 36 -6.64 -23.41 11.51
CA THR A 36 -5.44 -22.92 12.21
C THR A 36 -5.48 -23.37 13.68
N ALA A 37 -4.36 -23.21 14.40
CA ALA A 37 -4.32 -23.44 15.85
C ALA A 37 -5.25 -22.50 16.64
N LEU A 38 -5.65 -21.36 16.05
CA LEU A 38 -6.53 -20.35 16.66
C LEU A 38 -7.99 -20.51 16.22
N GLY A 39 -8.31 -21.56 15.45
CA GLY A 39 -9.65 -21.85 14.97
C GLY A 39 -9.75 -21.88 13.45
N ALA A 40 -11.00 -21.93 12.96
CA ALA A 40 -11.30 -21.97 11.54
C ALA A 40 -11.54 -20.56 10.98
N ILE A 41 -10.87 -20.23 9.88
CA ILE A 41 -11.10 -19.01 9.10
C ILE A 41 -11.94 -19.40 7.88
N SER A 42 -13.16 -18.88 7.80
CA SER A 42 -14.08 -19.12 6.68
C SER A 42 -14.25 -17.91 5.77
N GLU A 43 -13.68 -16.76 6.12
CA GLU A 43 -13.82 -15.50 5.40
C GLU A 43 -12.49 -14.76 5.35
N ARG A 44 -12.19 -14.14 4.20
CA ARG A 44 -11.04 -13.27 3.99
C ARG A 44 -11.53 -11.82 3.96
N ARG A 45 -10.96 -10.99 4.82
CA ARG A 45 -11.25 -9.55 4.92
C ARG A 45 -9.97 -8.75 4.70
N GLY A 46 -10.10 -7.57 4.13
CA GLY A 46 -8.97 -6.70 3.92
C GLY A 46 -9.32 -5.44 3.14
N TRP A 47 -8.30 -4.81 2.57
CA TRP A 47 -8.41 -3.59 1.77
C TRP A 47 -7.71 -3.76 0.44
N LEU A 48 -8.35 -3.27 -0.63
CA LEU A 48 -7.68 -2.96 -1.88
C LEU A 48 -7.12 -1.55 -1.79
N LEU A 49 -5.83 -1.41 -2.10
CA LEU A 49 -5.11 -0.16 -2.09
C LEU A 49 -4.85 0.27 -3.54
N ARG A 50 -5.06 1.54 -3.83
CA ARG A 50 -4.78 2.17 -5.11
C ARG A 50 -3.90 3.39 -4.89
N LEU A 51 -2.68 3.35 -5.41
CA LEU A 51 -1.75 4.46 -5.43
C LEU A 51 -1.77 5.10 -6.82
N GLU A 52 -1.84 6.43 -6.87
CA GLU A 52 -1.75 7.20 -8.10
C GLU A 52 -0.71 8.30 -7.92
N ARG A 53 0.21 8.40 -8.88
CA ARG A 53 1.20 9.47 -8.97
C ARG A 53 0.63 10.63 -9.80
N ALA A 54 1.19 11.83 -9.62
CA ALA A 54 0.81 13.03 -10.35
C ALA A 54 0.91 12.89 -11.88
N ASP A 55 1.82 12.06 -12.39
CA ASP A 55 1.98 11.74 -13.83
C ASP A 55 0.92 10.78 -14.38
N GLY A 56 -0.01 10.31 -13.53
CA GLY A 56 -1.08 9.40 -13.90
C GLY A 56 -0.71 7.90 -13.79
N ALA A 57 0.51 7.56 -13.39
CA ALA A 57 0.87 6.17 -13.10
C ALA A 57 0.06 5.62 -11.92
N VAL A 58 -0.46 4.40 -12.06
CA VAL A 58 -1.33 3.76 -11.05
C VAL A 58 -0.79 2.38 -10.67
N GLY A 59 -0.75 2.12 -9.36
CA GLY A 59 -0.44 0.80 -8.78
C GLY A 59 -1.57 0.31 -7.88
N TRP A 60 -1.77 -1.01 -7.85
CA TRP A 60 -2.74 -1.68 -6.97
C TRP A 60 -2.04 -2.64 -6.03
N GLY A 61 -2.58 -2.78 -4.82
CA GLY A 61 -2.10 -3.73 -3.81
C GLY A 61 -3.22 -4.22 -2.89
N GLU A 62 -2.91 -5.22 -2.09
CA GLU A 62 -3.83 -5.83 -1.12
C GLU A 62 -3.22 -5.78 0.28
N ALA A 63 -4.04 -5.49 1.28
CA ALA A 63 -3.72 -5.68 2.69
C ALA A 63 -4.82 -6.52 3.35
N ALA A 64 -4.56 -7.81 3.59
CA ALA A 64 -5.53 -8.77 4.13
C ALA A 64 -4.87 -9.71 5.15
N PRO A 65 -4.85 -9.32 6.43
CA PRO A 65 -4.27 -10.15 7.49
C PRO A 65 -5.12 -11.41 7.67
N LEU A 66 -4.49 -12.51 8.07
CA LEU A 66 -5.17 -13.80 8.27
C LEU A 66 -6.06 -13.80 9.51
N ASP A 67 -5.63 -13.16 10.61
CA ASP A 67 -6.38 -13.09 11.86
C ASP A 67 -5.99 -11.88 12.72
N GLY A 68 -6.92 -11.44 13.57
CA GLY A 68 -6.69 -10.55 14.74
C GLY A 68 -6.12 -9.15 14.51
N GLN A 69 -5.85 -8.75 13.26
CA GLN A 69 -5.15 -7.50 12.94
C GLN A 69 -5.94 -6.55 12.02
N LEU A 70 -7.25 -6.75 11.87
CA LEU A 70 -8.05 -5.89 10.99
C LEU A 70 -8.13 -4.46 11.52
N GLU A 71 -8.43 -4.27 12.80
CA GLU A 71 -8.59 -2.96 13.41
C GLU A 71 -7.27 -2.17 13.45
N PRO A 72 -6.13 -2.77 13.90
CA PRO A 72 -4.84 -2.09 13.81
C PRO A 72 -4.44 -1.73 12.37
N LEU A 73 -4.73 -2.61 11.40
CA LEU A 73 -4.42 -2.36 10.00
C LEU A 73 -5.27 -1.23 9.42
N GLN A 74 -6.56 -1.19 9.74
CA GLN A 74 -7.43 -0.10 9.32
C GLN A 74 -6.89 1.24 9.82
N GLY A 75 -6.54 1.32 11.11
CA GLY A 75 -5.95 2.53 11.68
C GLY A 75 -4.62 2.93 11.04
N ALA A 76 -3.81 1.96 10.62
CA ALA A 76 -2.57 2.24 9.87
C ALA A 76 -2.85 2.77 8.46
N ILE A 77 -3.83 2.20 7.75
CA ILE A 77 -4.24 2.65 6.41
C ILE A 77 -4.82 4.07 6.45
N ASP A 78 -5.60 4.40 7.48
CA ASP A 78 -6.13 5.75 7.69
C ASP A 78 -5.01 6.79 7.93
N GLN A 79 -3.93 6.39 8.61
CA GLN A 79 -2.78 7.24 8.90
C GLN A 79 -1.81 7.41 7.73
N LEU A 80 -1.82 6.49 6.75
CA LEU A 80 -0.91 6.51 5.60
C LEU A 80 -1.09 7.76 4.71
N GLY A 81 -2.21 8.47 4.84
CA GLY A 81 -2.40 9.81 4.30
C GLY A 81 -2.26 9.93 2.78
N SER A 82 -2.31 11.17 2.30
CA SER A 82 -2.01 11.56 0.91
C SER A 82 -0.84 12.53 0.95
N GLY A 83 0.26 12.26 0.23
CA GLY A 83 1.34 13.25 0.10
C GLY A 83 2.78 12.77 0.26
N SER A 84 3.04 11.46 0.43
CA SER A 84 4.41 10.95 0.29
C SER A 84 4.80 10.86 -1.18
N ASP A 85 5.97 11.38 -1.54
CA ASP A 85 6.60 11.03 -2.81
C ASP A 85 6.97 9.53 -2.83
N ALA A 86 6.92 8.92 -4.00
CA ALA A 86 7.26 7.52 -4.22
C ALA A 86 8.68 7.17 -3.76
N VAL A 87 9.67 8.02 -4.05
CA VAL A 87 11.06 7.75 -3.63
C VAL A 87 11.18 7.80 -2.11
N ALA A 88 10.49 8.73 -1.47
CA ALA A 88 10.43 8.78 -0.01
C ALA A 88 9.79 7.51 0.58
N LEU A 89 8.69 7.03 0.00
CA LEU A 89 8.01 5.80 0.45
C LEU A 89 8.92 4.57 0.29
N GLU A 90 9.61 4.43 -0.84
CA GLU A 90 10.56 3.33 -1.08
C GLU A 90 11.70 3.33 -0.05
N ARG A 91 12.22 4.51 0.30
CA ARG A 91 13.24 4.65 1.36
C ARG A 91 12.73 4.22 2.73
N LEU A 92 11.50 4.60 3.09
CA LEU A 92 10.89 4.18 4.37
C LEU A 92 10.67 2.67 4.42
N LEU A 93 10.27 2.05 3.31
CA LEU A 93 10.13 0.60 3.19
C LEU A 93 11.48 -0.10 3.35
N ALA A 94 12.51 0.35 2.63
CA ALA A 94 13.86 -0.21 2.72
C ALA A 94 14.45 -0.07 4.13
N ALA A 95 14.16 1.03 4.83
CA ALA A 95 14.58 1.26 6.21
C ALA A 95 13.73 0.51 7.26
N GLY A 96 12.59 -0.07 6.87
CA GLY A 96 11.63 -0.68 7.81
C GLY A 96 10.90 0.34 8.71
N CYS A 97 10.98 1.63 8.39
CA CYS A 97 10.45 2.75 9.18
C CYS A 97 9.14 3.28 8.60
N LEU A 98 8.11 2.45 8.52
CA LEU A 98 6.78 2.92 8.09
C LEU A 98 6.09 3.74 9.20
N PRO A 99 5.41 4.85 8.86
CA PRO A 99 4.57 5.58 9.81
C PRO A 99 3.51 4.64 10.41
N GLY A 100 3.24 4.77 11.71
CA GLY A 100 2.30 3.92 12.45
C GLY A 100 2.90 2.63 13.05
N ARG A 101 4.16 2.28 12.77
CA ARG A 101 4.88 1.30 13.61
C ARG A 101 5.18 1.95 14.96
N SER A 102 4.32 1.78 15.95
CA SER A 102 4.75 1.93 17.35
C SER A 102 5.82 0.87 17.58
N ARG A 103 7.07 1.31 17.59
CA ARG A 103 8.17 0.49 18.06
C ARG A 103 7.91 0.32 19.55
N SER A 104 7.24 -0.75 19.98
CA SER A 104 7.22 -1.10 21.39
C SER A 104 8.68 -1.20 21.81
N PRO A 105 9.17 -0.39 22.76
CA PRO A 105 10.51 -0.57 23.27
C PRO A 105 10.53 -1.95 23.92
N SER A 106 11.43 -2.82 23.47
CA SER A 106 11.82 -3.99 24.26
C SER A 106 12.45 -3.45 25.55
N GLY A 107 11.71 -3.57 26.65
CA GLY A 107 12.12 -3.21 28.01
C GLY A 107 11.32 -4.03 29.00
#